data_AF-A0A962GBX0-F1
#
_entry.id   AF-A0A962GBX0-F1
#
_cell.length_a   1.000
_cell.length_b   1.000
_cell.length_c   1.000
_cell.angle_alpha   90.00
_cell.angle_beta   90.00
_cell.angle_gamma   90.00
#
_symmetry.space_group_name_H-M   'P 1'
#
loop_
_entity.id
_entity.type
_entity.pdbx_description
1 polymer ?
#
loop_
_entity_poly.entity_id
_entity_poly.type
_entity_poly.pdbx_seq_one_letter_code
_entity_poly.pdbx_strand_id
1 'polypeptide(L)'
;EDERFGPCRAVEDRKDALATCALLGIPFHARNFAREYWDQVFEHFLAEYRAGRTPNPDVLCNREIKFKTFLEHARELGAERIATGHYARNRCLDGRWQLLRGLDENKDQSYFLHAL
;
A
#
# COMPACT_ATOMS: atom_id res chain seq x y z
N GLU A 1 -21.19 1.78 -18.67
CA GLU A 1 -19.81 1.31 -18.41
C GLU A 1 -18.89 2.11 -19.29
N ASP A 2 -17.81 2.66 -18.74
CA ASP A 2 -16.87 3.48 -19.50
C ASP A 2 -15.80 2.56 -20.13
N GLU A 3 -15.94 2.26 -21.41
CA GLU A 3 -15.02 1.40 -22.19
C GLU A 3 -13.57 1.90 -22.20
N ARG A 4 -13.30 3.14 -21.76
CA ARG A 4 -11.97 3.74 -21.72
C ARG A 4 -11.04 3.15 -20.65
N PHE A 5 -11.57 2.44 -19.65
CA PHE A 5 -10.78 1.97 -18.49
C PHE A 5 -10.62 0.44 -18.40
N GLY A 6 -11.06 -0.31 -19.41
CA GLY A 6 -11.00 -1.77 -19.43
C GLY A 6 -11.87 -2.43 -18.35
N PRO A 7 -11.94 -3.78 -18.33
CA PRO A 7 -12.71 -4.50 -17.32
C PRO A 7 -12.09 -4.32 -15.92
N CYS A 8 -12.95 -4.22 -14.91
CA CYS A 8 -12.54 -4.09 -13.51
C CYS A 8 -11.73 -5.31 -13.05
N ARG A 9 -10.43 -5.12 -12.79
CA ARG A 9 -9.51 -6.20 -12.39
C ARG A 9 -9.56 -6.57 -10.91
N ALA A 10 -10.22 -5.77 -10.08
CA ALA A 10 -10.27 -6.00 -8.64
C ALA A 10 -10.88 -7.37 -8.25
N VAL A 11 -11.80 -7.89 -9.07
CA VAL A 11 -12.38 -9.22 -8.86
C VAL A 11 -11.38 -10.33 -9.15
N GLU A 12 -10.54 -10.16 -10.18
CA GLU A 12 -9.48 -11.10 -10.55
C GLU A 12 -8.36 -11.09 -9.51
N ASP A 13 -7.86 -9.91 -9.13
CA ASP A 13 -6.82 -9.75 -8.10
C ASP A 13 -7.25 -10.39 -6.77
N ARG A 14 -8.53 -10.25 -6.40
CA ARG A 14 -9.09 -10.89 -5.20
C ARG A 14 -9.12 -12.42 -5.32
N LYS A 15 -9.41 -12.98 -6.50
CA LYS A 15 -9.37 -14.43 -6.72
C LYS A 15 -7.95 -14.96 -6.58
N ASP A 16 -6.97 -14.26 -7.12
CA ASP A 16 -5.56 -14.65 -7.04
C ASP A 16 -5.04 -14.60 -5.58
N ALA A 17 -5.39 -13.54 -4.85
CA ALA A 17 -5.07 -13.42 -3.43
C ALA A 17 -5.70 -14.54 -2.58
N LEU A 18 -6.97 -14.86 -2.84
CA LEU A 18 -7.67 -15.95 -2.16
C LEU A 18 -7.03 -17.32 -2.48
N ALA A 19 -6.70 -17.58 -3.75
CA ALA A 19 -6.06 -18.81 -4.17
C ALA A 19 -4.67 -18.98 -3.54
N THR A 20 -3.89 -17.89 -3.44
CA THR A 20 -2.58 -17.88 -2.79
C THR A 20 -2.69 -18.14 -1.29
N CYS A 21 -3.67 -17.52 -0.61
CA CYS A 21 -3.90 -17.76 0.81
C CYS A 21 -4.35 -19.21 1.07
N ALA A 22 -5.21 -19.76 0.22
CA ALA A 22 -5.65 -21.15 0.30
C ALA A 22 -4.48 -22.14 0.11
N LEU A 23 -3.59 -21.87 -0.85
CA LEU A 23 -2.39 -22.66 -1.08
C LEU A 23 -1.44 -22.66 0.13
N LEU A 24 -1.30 -21.51 0.80
CA LEU A 24 -0.44 -21.35 1.97
C LEU A 24 -1.10 -21.75 3.29
N GLY A 25 -2.42 -22.03 3.29
CA GLY A 25 -3.17 -22.35 4.50
C GLY A 25 -3.32 -21.17 5.47
N ILE A 26 -3.33 -19.92 4.98
CA ILE A 26 -3.48 -18.71 5.79
C ILE A 26 -4.87 -18.07 5.60
N PRO A 27 -5.45 -17.42 6.63
CA PRO A 27 -6.74 -16.75 6.50
C PRO A 27 -6.65 -15.54 5.56
N PHE A 28 -7.70 -15.36 4.76
CA PHE A 28 -7.85 -14.21 3.88
C PHE A 28 -8.85 -13.21 4.47
N HIS A 29 -8.42 -11.96 4.62
CA HIS A 29 -9.26 -10.85 5.07
C HIS A 29 -9.39 -9.82 3.94
N ALA A 30 -10.60 -9.26 3.77
CA ALA A 30 -10.85 -8.19 2.81
C ALA A 30 -11.49 -7.00 3.52
N ARG A 31 -10.97 -5.81 3.23
CA ARG A 31 -11.49 -4.54 3.72
C ARG A 31 -11.47 -3.52 2.58
N ASN A 32 -12.52 -2.70 2.50
CA ASN A 32 -12.62 -1.64 1.50
C ASN A 32 -12.17 -0.32 2.12
N PHE A 33 -11.10 0.27 1.59
CA PHE A 33 -10.56 1.58 2.01
C PHE A 33 -10.76 2.66 0.93
N ALA A 34 -11.72 2.49 0.02
CA ALA A 34 -11.92 3.39 -1.10
C ALA A 34 -12.26 4.82 -0.66
N ARG A 35 -12.97 4.98 0.47
CA ARG A 35 -13.31 6.29 1.02
C ARG A 35 -12.08 6.99 1.58
N GLU A 36 -11.31 6.29 2.40
CA GLU A 36 -10.06 6.79 2.98
C GLU A 36 -9.06 7.15 1.89
N TYR A 37 -8.95 6.32 0.85
CA TYR A 37 -8.11 6.63 -0.31
C TYR A 37 -8.58 7.89 -1.05
N TRP A 38 -9.88 8.05 -1.27
CA TRP A 38 -10.42 9.25 -1.90
C TRP A 38 -10.05 10.50 -1.10
N ASP A 39 -10.42 10.52 0.17
CA ASP A 39 -10.28 11.67 1.06
C ASP A 39 -8.79 12.02 1.32
N GLN A 40 -7.95 11.02 1.54
CA GLN A 40 -6.56 11.24 1.98
C GLN A 40 -5.52 11.28 0.85
N VAL A 41 -5.84 10.72 -0.32
CA VAL A 41 -4.89 10.60 -1.43
C VAL A 41 -5.40 11.30 -2.68
N PHE A 42 -6.60 10.94 -3.13
CA PHE A 42 -7.09 11.36 -4.44
C PHE A 42 -7.47 12.85 -4.48
N GLU A 43 -8.09 13.38 -3.42
CA GLU A 43 -8.40 14.80 -3.33
C GLU A 43 -7.14 15.67 -3.35
N HIS A 44 -6.10 15.28 -2.63
CA HIS A 44 -4.80 15.95 -2.67
C HIS A 44 -4.18 15.90 -4.07
N PHE A 45 -4.18 14.73 -4.69
CA PHE A 45 -3.70 14.55 -6.07
C PHE A 45 -4.38 15.52 -7.05
N LEU A 46 -5.70 15.65 -7.00
CA LEU A 46 -6.44 16.59 -7.85
C LEU A 46 -6.10 18.06 -7.54
N ALA A 47 -5.92 18.42 -6.27
CA ALA A 47 -5.55 19.77 -5.86
C ALA A 47 -4.16 20.17 -6.37
N GLU A 48 -3.19 19.26 -6.30
CA GLU A 48 -1.82 19.48 -6.79
C GLU A 48 -1.79 19.69 -8.32
N TYR A 49 -2.55 18.88 -9.06
CA TYR A 49 -2.71 19.07 -10.50
C TYR A 49 -3.36 20.41 -10.85
N ARG A 50 -4.41 20.83 -10.13
CA ARG A 50 -5.03 22.15 -10.33
C ARG A 50 -4.05 23.29 -10.09
N ALA A 51 -3.06 23.08 -9.23
CA ALA A 51 -2.02 24.05 -8.94
C ALA A 51 -0.79 23.95 -9.86
N GLY A 52 -0.86 23.15 -10.95
CA GLY A 52 0.20 23.01 -11.94
C GLY A 52 1.40 22.18 -11.48
N ARG A 53 1.25 21.39 -10.41
CA ARG A 53 2.31 20.50 -9.89
C ARG A 53 2.08 19.07 -10.38
N THR A 54 3.13 18.26 -10.29
CA THR A 54 3.08 16.82 -10.58
C THR A 54 3.17 16.04 -9.27
N PRO A 55 2.02 15.68 -8.65
CA PRO A 55 2.01 14.93 -7.39
C PRO A 55 2.44 13.47 -7.59
N ASN A 56 2.94 12.86 -6.52
CA ASN A 56 3.16 11.42 -6.45
C ASN A 56 2.14 10.78 -5.48
N PRO A 57 1.03 10.21 -5.99
CA PRO A 57 -0.02 9.64 -5.14
C PRO A 57 0.43 8.36 -4.42
N ASP A 58 1.44 7.64 -4.92
CA ASP A 58 1.89 6.38 -4.33
C ASP A 58 2.63 6.60 -3.00
N VAL A 59 3.43 7.66 -2.90
CA VAL A 59 4.05 8.08 -1.64
C VAL A 59 2.97 8.34 -0.58
N LEU A 60 1.90 9.02 -0.98
CA LEU A 60 0.81 9.39 -0.08
C LEU A 60 -0.07 8.18 0.27
N CYS A 61 -0.35 7.30 -0.69
CA CYS A 61 -1.04 6.03 -0.48
C CYS A 61 -0.29 5.13 0.52
N ASN A 62 1.04 5.05 0.42
CA ASN A 62 1.83 4.31 1.40
C ASN A 62 1.67 4.92 2.80
N ARG A 63 1.82 6.24 2.92
CA ARG A 63 1.73 6.93 4.21
C ARG A 63 0.35 6.83 4.86
N GLU A 64 -0.71 7.16 4.11
CA GLU A 64 -2.06 7.30 4.67
C GLU A 64 -2.85 6.00 4.66
N ILE A 65 -2.68 5.15 3.65
CA ILE A 65 -3.50 3.95 3.49
C ILE A 65 -2.75 2.70 3.96
N LYS A 66 -1.60 2.40 3.37
CA LYS A 66 -0.93 1.11 3.63
C LYS A 66 -0.25 1.03 5.00
N PHE A 67 0.30 2.12 5.52
CA PHE A 67 1.04 2.12 6.79
C PHE A 67 0.34 2.89 7.92
N LYS A 68 -0.86 3.45 7.66
CA LYS A 68 -1.72 4.05 8.67
C LYS A 68 -3.05 3.34 8.74
N THR A 69 -3.99 3.56 7.81
CA THR A 69 -5.33 2.93 7.88
C THR A 69 -5.28 1.39 7.92
N PHE A 70 -4.45 0.76 7.09
CA PHE A 70 -4.28 -0.69 7.11
C PHE A 70 -3.58 -1.18 8.38
N LEU A 71 -2.60 -0.44 8.90
CA LEU A 71 -1.92 -0.79 10.15
C LEU A 71 -2.88 -0.72 11.35
N GLU A 72 -3.71 0.31 11.41
CA GLU A 72 -4.77 0.47 12.42
C GLU A 72 -5.75 -0.71 12.34
N HIS A 73 -6.23 -1.05 11.14
CA HIS A 73 -7.11 -2.21 10.96
C HIS A 73 -6.45 -3.54 11.33
N ALA A 74 -5.17 -3.74 10.96
CA ALA A 74 -4.43 -4.94 11.33
C ALA A 74 -4.30 -5.08 12.86
N ARG A 75 -4.10 -3.97 13.58
CA ARG A 75 -4.09 -3.97 15.06
C ARG A 75 -5.44 -4.34 15.65
N GLU A 76 -6.55 -3.88 15.06
CA GLU A 76 -7.92 -4.29 15.48
C GLU A 76 -8.13 -5.81 15.33
N LEU A 77 -7.49 -6.43 14.34
CA LEU A 77 -7.48 -7.88 14.14
C LEU A 77 -6.50 -8.62 15.08
N GLY A 78 -5.76 -7.90 15.94
CA GLY A 78 -4.81 -8.46 16.88
C GLY A 78 -3.40 -8.67 16.32
N ALA A 79 -3.06 -8.07 15.17
CA ALA A 79 -1.72 -8.20 14.60
C ALA A 79 -0.69 -7.34 15.34
N GLU A 80 0.45 -7.96 15.71
CA GLU A 80 1.60 -7.24 16.27
C GLU A 80 2.45 -6.54 15.21
N ARG A 81 2.41 -7.04 13.96
CA ARG A 81 3.21 -6.58 12.83
C ARG A 81 2.41 -6.67 11.54
N ILE A 82 2.79 -5.85 10.57
CA ILE A 82 2.32 -5.95 9.18
C ILE A 82 3.49 -6.26 8.25
N ALA A 83 3.17 -6.89 7.13
CA ALA A 83 4.09 -7.11 6.02
C ALA A 83 3.42 -6.64 4.72
N THR A 84 4.24 -6.19 3.77
CA THR A 84 3.78 -5.76 2.44
C THR A 84 4.74 -6.32 1.38
N GLY A 85 4.30 -6.41 0.14
CA GLY A 85 5.12 -6.88 -0.98
C GLY A 85 6.15 -5.86 -1.48
N HIS A 86 6.43 -4.77 -0.75
CA HIS A 86 7.40 -3.78 -1.18
C HIS A 86 8.81 -4.38 -1.20
N TYR A 87 9.53 -4.17 -2.29
CA TYR A 87 10.94 -4.52 -2.40
C TYR A 87 11.82 -3.48 -1.74
N ALA A 88 11.81 -3.50 -0.40
CA ALA A 88 12.63 -2.71 0.48
C ALA A 88 12.98 -3.57 1.71
N ARG A 89 13.89 -3.09 2.55
CA ARG A 89 14.30 -3.81 3.76
C ARG A 89 14.16 -2.92 4.97
N ASN A 90 14.13 -3.54 6.14
CA ASN A 90 14.25 -2.84 7.41
C ASN A 90 15.29 -3.52 8.30
N ARG A 91 15.79 -2.78 9.27
CA ARG A 91 16.70 -3.26 10.31
C ARG A 91 16.38 -2.54 11.61
N CYS A 92 16.47 -3.25 12.73
CA CYS A 92 16.51 -2.64 14.04
C CYS A 92 17.98 -2.49 14.47
N LEU A 93 18.39 -1.26 14.78
CA LEU A 93 19.71 -0.94 15.33
C LEU A 93 19.50 -0.03 16.54
N ASP A 94 20.04 -0.42 17.70
CA ASP A 94 19.97 0.36 18.95
C ASP A 94 18.53 0.78 19.31
N GLY A 95 17.58 -0.14 19.13
CA GLY A 95 16.16 0.07 19.41
C GLY A 95 15.43 0.95 18.38
N ARG A 96 16.09 1.37 17.30
CA ARG A 96 15.49 2.16 16.22
C ARG A 96 15.36 1.35 14.94
N TRP A 97 14.19 1.45 14.29
CA TRP A 97 13.98 0.88 12.98
C TRP A 97 14.51 1.81 11.89
N GLN A 98 15.19 1.23 10.92
CA GLN A 98 15.76 1.91 9.76
C GLN A 98 15.17 1.33 8.49
N LEU A 99 14.74 2.20 7.58
CA LEU A 99 14.39 1.82 6.20
C LEU A 99 15.68 1.67 5.38
N LEU A 100 15.80 0.55 4.69
CA LEU A 100 16.95 0.20 3.85
C LEU A 100 16.49 -0.08 2.43
N ARG A 101 17.35 0.21 1.46
CA ARG A 101 17.12 -0.15 0.05
C ARG A 101 17.04 -1.66 -0.14
N GLY A 102 16.28 -2.09 -1.15
CA GLY A 102 16.35 -3.43 -1.72
C GLY A 102 17.79 -3.81 -2.11
N LEU A 103 18.07 -5.12 -2.23
CA LEU A 103 19.39 -5.60 -2.64
C LEU A 103 19.65 -5.34 -4.12
N ASP A 104 18.63 -5.59 -4.96
CA ASP A 104 18.62 -5.20 -6.36
C ASP A 104 18.14 -3.74 -6.47
N GLU A 105 19.05 -2.82 -6.77
CA GLU A 105 18.76 -1.39 -6.86
C GLU A 105 17.75 -1.06 -7.98
N ASN A 106 17.69 -1.86 -9.05
CA ASN A 106 16.74 -1.65 -10.14
C ASN A 106 15.30 -2.00 -9.74
N LYS A 107 15.13 -2.72 -8.63
CA LYS A 107 13.84 -3.10 -8.08
C LYS A 107 13.52 -2.38 -6.78
N ASP A 108 14.43 -1.54 -6.27
CA ASP A 108 14.25 -0.87 -4.99
C ASP A 108 12.99 0.01 -4.98
N GLN A 109 12.17 -0.18 -3.95
CA GLN A 109 10.95 0.60 -3.75
C GLN A 109 11.04 1.52 -2.52
N SER A 110 12.22 1.65 -1.89
CA SER A 110 12.40 2.49 -0.70
C SER A 110 12.03 3.96 -0.94
N TYR A 111 12.16 4.45 -2.18
CA TYR A 111 11.73 5.79 -2.58
C TYR A 111 10.26 6.08 -2.22
N PHE A 112 9.36 5.12 -2.46
CA PHE A 112 7.93 5.32 -2.17
C PHE A 112 7.60 5.20 -0.68
N LEU A 113 8.56 4.78 0.14
CA LEU A 113 8.41 4.56 1.57
C LEU A 113 9.16 5.61 2.42
N HIS A 114 9.71 6.65 1.80
CA HIS A 114 10.51 7.66 2.51
C HIS A 114 9.73 8.48 3.56
N ALA A 115 8.40 8.43 3.52
CA ALA A 115 7.51 9.15 4.44
C ALA A 115 7.04 8.30 5.62
N LEU A 116 7.60 7.09 5.80
CA LEU A 116 7.35 6.19 6.94
C LEU A 116 8.18 6.56 8.18
#